data_AF-A0A933MXB4-F1
#
_entry.id   AF-A0A933MXB4-F1
#
_cell.length_a   1.000
_cell.length_b   1.000
_cell.length_c   1.000
_cell.angle_alpha   90.00
_cell.angle_beta   90.00
_cell.angle_gamma   90.00
#
_symmetry.space_group_name_H-M   'P 1'
#
loop_
_entity.id
_entity.type
_entity.pdbx_description
1 polymer ?
#
loop_
_entity_poly.entity_id
_entity_poly.type
_entity_poly.pdbx_seq_one_letter_code
_entity_poly.pdbx_strand_id
1 'polypeptide(L)'
;MKTNNHKPSRRYALVMLIAALVLALGAACAAPPAPTATTAPPTTAPAQPTAVPPSATPVPPTATPVPPTATATRVPPTATPVPPTATPVPTLKDVAAKISDNMGKVIKVVEGDPKRMVYLFEERHDSILGQMEVAVMLNRLYEKYGLKHIGLEGRPVEKGPLNLAWAHTKPYYKPGDKITAREDVFVHTLMSGEISSAEFIGLIYNDVVVDGIDDAKLHAVTLAAEAGNAPVVYLINIAYARMNASQRSTFQVLLDQKKDEDAANYAVSVDRFLTETYQRLSDPVNMISLEETLDLLDKIEAEAAKAGYKPTAKTQENFNAMRAWAKQMAQRSDLMVANILKVMAANPGAPVAMTVGAGHTPRMMELLAKAGVAVAQIRPLSLATGSTIGLLSAEQYRWKQEGKTVAPAGSLSALLRGRNKPDPVTEDKHFGYTEFTKRAFQNLGDYAWKQMQAAKLNTADDQTRRAWADAARQDLQNWVNDLMRYAVGIPDITGMTITGINVDPGVFLSIGIHVQLANGSFDASIAVKGGKPDVALTEFVEDKVTEMRKQDPTKPTEPPKEEQICDTTSVTVTKSG
;
A
#
# COMPACT_ATOMS: atom_id res chain seq x y z
N MET A 1 0.85 9.49 39.08
CA MET A 1 0.15 10.28 38.05
C MET A 1 0.95 10.20 36.75
N LYS A 2 0.49 9.43 35.76
CA LYS A 2 1.09 9.36 34.42
C LYS A 2 0.33 10.36 33.52
N THR A 3 1.05 11.30 32.92
CA THR A 3 0.50 12.26 31.96
C THR A 3 0.46 11.63 30.56
N ASN A 4 -0.75 11.48 30.01
CA ASN A 4 -0.94 11.02 28.64
C ASN A 4 -0.63 12.16 27.67
N ASN A 5 0.56 12.10 27.04
CA ASN A 5 0.92 12.96 25.91
C ASN A 5 0.26 12.42 24.62
N HIS A 6 -0.92 12.94 24.28
CA HIS A 6 -1.48 12.79 22.93
C HIS A 6 -0.97 13.92 22.05
N LYS A 7 -0.26 13.57 20.96
CA LYS A 7 0.09 14.52 19.92
C LYS A 7 -1.11 14.76 18.98
N PRO A 8 -1.41 16.02 18.62
CA PRO A 8 -2.56 16.35 17.80
C PRO A 8 -2.41 15.89 16.33
N SER A 9 -3.48 15.34 15.76
CA SER A 9 -3.60 15.02 14.31
C SER A 9 -3.70 16.31 13.46
N ARG A 10 -3.57 16.23 12.12
CA ARG A 10 -3.71 17.41 11.21
C ARG A 10 -5.03 18.17 11.40
N ARG A 11 -6.09 17.51 11.87
CA ARG A 11 -7.36 18.11 12.29
C ARG A 11 -7.19 19.01 13.51
N TYR A 12 -6.40 18.59 14.50
CA TYR A 12 -6.03 19.41 15.65
C TYR A 12 -4.98 20.48 15.35
N ALA A 13 -4.10 20.30 14.35
CA ALA A 13 -3.15 21.34 13.94
C ALA A 13 -3.89 22.54 13.31
N LEU A 14 -4.94 22.30 12.51
CA LEU A 14 -5.84 23.35 12.01
C LEU A 14 -6.62 24.02 13.16
N VAL A 15 -7.17 23.23 14.09
CA VAL A 15 -7.87 23.72 15.31
C VAL A 15 -6.93 24.58 16.18
N MET A 16 -5.67 24.18 16.39
CA MET A 16 -4.70 24.92 17.21
C MET A 16 -4.20 26.19 16.52
N LEU A 17 -4.11 26.20 15.18
CA LEU A 17 -3.73 27.38 14.40
C LEU A 17 -4.86 28.43 14.36
N ILE A 18 -6.11 27.97 14.23
CA ILE A 18 -7.31 28.81 14.32
C ILE A 18 -7.49 29.33 15.76
N ALA A 19 -7.28 28.50 16.78
CA ALA A 19 -7.32 28.93 18.18
C ALA A 19 -6.24 29.96 18.52
N ALA A 20 -5.04 29.85 17.93
CA ALA A 20 -4.00 30.88 18.04
C ALA A 20 -4.38 32.19 17.33
N LEU A 21 -5.17 32.11 16.24
CA LEU A 21 -5.75 33.28 15.55
C LEU A 21 -6.81 33.97 16.41
N VAL A 22 -7.63 33.20 17.14
CA VAL A 22 -8.67 33.69 18.08
C VAL A 22 -8.06 34.29 19.35
N LEU A 23 -6.95 33.72 19.86
CA LEU A 23 -6.24 34.27 21.03
C LEU A 23 -5.44 35.55 20.74
N ALA A 24 -5.08 35.80 19.48
CA ALA A 24 -4.38 37.02 19.07
C ALA A 24 -5.32 38.22 18.83
N LEU A 25 -6.64 38.02 18.77
CA LEU A 25 -7.61 39.02 18.32
C LEU A 25 -8.91 38.99 19.15
N GLY A 26 -8.89 39.58 20.35
CA GLY A 26 -10.09 40.24 20.90
C GLY A 26 -10.49 39.88 22.33
N ALA A 27 -10.27 40.82 23.23
CA ALA A 27 -11.13 41.04 24.39
C ALA A 27 -12.27 42.00 23.98
N ALA A 28 -13.50 41.52 23.91
CA ALA A 28 -14.73 42.31 24.03
C ALA A 28 -15.94 41.35 24.17
N CYS A 29 -16.57 41.35 25.34
CA CYS A 29 -17.77 40.58 25.64
C CYS A 29 -19.03 41.21 25.01
N ALA A 30 -19.81 40.41 24.30
CA ALA A 30 -21.26 40.59 24.17
C ALA A 30 -21.94 39.21 24.00
N ALA A 31 -23.03 38.99 24.73
CA ALA A 31 -23.73 37.71 24.79
C ALA A 31 -24.64 37.49 23.56
N PRO A 32 -24.68 36.27 22.97
CA PRO A 32 -25.56 35.94 21.86
C PRO A 32 -26.97 35.51 22.30
N PRO A 33 -28.01 35.72 21.45
CA PRO A 33 -29.39 35.28 21.71
C PRO A 33 -29.60 33.78 21.46
N ALA A 34 -30.63 33.22 22.11
CA ALA A 34 -30.95 31.79 22.14
C ALA A 34 -31.42 31.23 20.78
N PRO A 35 -31.04 29.99 20.42
CA PRO A 35 -31.42 29.37 19.16
C PRO A 35 -32.85 28.80 19.18
N THR A 36 -33.59 29.04 18.09
CA THR A 36 -34.88 28.40 17.79
C THR A 36 -34.65 27.06 17.10
N ALA A 37 -35.32 26.01 17.57
CA ALA A 37 -35.24 24.66 17.01
C ALA A 37 -36.02 24.55 15.69
N THR A 38 -35.38 24.00 14.65
CA THR A 38 -36.03 23.59 13.40
C THR A 38 -36.03 22.06 13.33
N THR A 39 -37.22 21.47 13.17
CA THR A 39 -37.43 20.03 13.04
C THR A 39 -37.17 19.55 11.61
N ALA A 40 -36.46 18.43 11.48
CA ALA A 40 -36.19 17.77 10.20
C ALA A 40 -37.36 16.84 9.79
N PRO A 41 -37.63 16.66 8.47
CA PRO A 41 -38.66 15.76 7.98
C PRO A 41 -38.21 14.28 7.97
N PRO A 42 -39.14 13.32 8.00
CA PRO A 42 -38.83 11.89 8.09
C PRO A 42 -38.39 11.28 6.75
N THR A 43 -37.31 10.49 6.82
CA THR A 43 -36.77 9.70 5.70
C THR A 43 -37.52 8.38 5.54
N THR A 44 -37.99 8.10 4.33
CA THR A 44 -38.68 6.85 3.95
C THR A 44 -37.71 5.68 3.73
N ALA A 45 -38.17 4.48 4.07
CA ALA A 45 -37.41 3.23 4.05
C ALA A 45 -37.19 2.68 2.61
N PRO A 46 -36.07 1.96 2.33
CA PRO A 46 -35.80 1.39 1.02
C PRO A 46 -36.63 0.12 0.74
N ALA A 47 -37.08 -0.03 -0.51
CA ALA A 47 -37.81 -1.20 -1.00
C ALA A 47 -36.90 -2.43 -1.18
N GLN A 48 -37.47 -3.62 -0.91
CA GLN A 48 -36.84 -4.93 -1.08
C GLN A 48 -36.59 -5.31 -2.55
N PRO A 49 -35.48 -6.00 -2.88
CA PRO A 49 -35.20 -6.47 -4.22
C PRO A 49 -35.99 -7.74 -4.60
N THR A 50 -36.49 -7.75 -5.84
CA THR A 50 -37.24 -8.83 -6.49
C THR A 50 -36.32 -9.96 -6.98
N ALA A 51 -36.77 -11.22 -6.83
CA ALA A 51 -36.03 -12.42 -7.19
C ALA A 51 -35.95 -12.65 -8.72
N VAL A 52 -34.82 -13.21 -9.17
CA VAL A 52 -34.51 -13.56 -10.58
C VAL A 52 -34.86 -15.04 -10.84
N PRO A 53 -35.44 -15.40 -12.01
CA PRO A 53 -35.85 -16.77 -12.32
C PRO A 53 -34.67 -17.67 -12.78
N PRO A 54 -34.81 -19.02 -12.66
CA PRO A 54 -33.73 -19.96 -12.98
C PRO A 54 -33.51 -20.15 -14.50
N SER A 55 -32.23 -20.32 -14.85
CA SER A 55 -31.71 -20.56 -16.20
C SER A 55 -31.76 -22.04 -16.61
N ALA A 56 -31.87 -22.28 -17.93
CA ALA A 56 -32.17 -23.55 -18.57
C ALA A 56 -30.98 -24.54 -18.67
N THR A 57 -31.37 -25.82 -18.75
CA THR A 57 -30.59 -27.07 -18.86
C THR A 57 -29.68 -27.15 -20.09
N PRO A 58 -28.44 -27.70 -19.99
CA PRO A 58 -27.55 -27.91 -21.13
C PRO A 58 -27.89 -29.17 -21.96
N VAL A 59 -27.75 -29.06 -23.28
CA VAL A 59 -27.88 -30.14 -24.27
C VAL A 59 -26.49 -30.71 -24.64
N PRO A 60 -26.30 -32.03 -24.76
CA PRO A 60 -25.02 -32.63 -25.15
C PRO A 60 -24.89 -32.75 -26.69
N PRO A 61 -23.71 -32.47 -27.28
CA PRO A 61 -23.42 -32.88 -28.65
C PRO A 61 -22.78 -34.28 -28.67
N THR A 62 -23.46 -35.22 -29.30
CA THR A 62 -22.89 -36.50 -29.77
C THR A 62 -22.37 -36.31 -31.18
N ALA A 63 -21.07 -36.52 -31.41
CA ALA A 63 -20.51 -36.65 -32.75
C ALA A 63 -19.87 -38.04 -32.91
N THR A 64 -20.46 -38.84 -33.78
CA THR A 64 -19.97 -40.15 -34.21
C THR A 64 -18.84 -39.97 -35.24
N PRO A 65 -17.69 -40.65 -35.11
CA PRO A 65 -16.64 -40.61 -36.13
C PRO A 65 -17.03 -41.47 -37.35
N VAL A 66 -17.01 -40.85 -38.53
CA VAL A 66 -17.15 -41.53 -39.84
C VAL A 66 -15.78 -41.99 -40.32
N PRO A 67 -15.63 -43.23 -40.84
CA PRO A 67 -14.35 -43.75 -41.32
C PRO A 67 -13.93 -43.10 -42.65
N PRO A 68 -12.62 -42.91 -42.89
CA PRO A 68 -12.13 -42.31 -44.12
C PRO A 68 -12.29 -43.28 -45.31
N THR A 69 -13.09 -42.87 -46.30
CA THR A 69 -13.11 -43.51 -47.62
C THR A 69 -11.92 -42.98 -48.43
N ALA A 70 -11.00 -43.87 -48.78
CA ALA A 70 -9.85 -43.56 -49.61
C ALA A 70 -10.25 -43.41 -51.08
N THR A 71 -10.56 -42.19 -51.51
CA THR A 71 -10.69 -41.84 -52.93
C THR A 71 -9.44 -41.09 -53.37
N ALA A 72 -8.55 -41.78 -54.10
CA ALA A 72 -7.35 -41.22 -54.70
C ALA A 72 -7.70 -40.26 -55.85
N THR A 73 -8.08 -39.03 -55.50
CA THR A 73 -8.21 -37.93 -56.47
C THR A 73 -6.88 -37.18 -56.48
N ARG A 74 -6.23 -37.08 -57.65
CA ARG A 74 -5.01 -36.28 -57.84
C ARG A 74 -5.29 -34.84 -57.42
N VAL A 75 -4.72 -34.43 -56.27
CA VAL A 75 -4.78 -33.05 -55.79
C VAL A 75 -3.95 -32.20 -56.76
N PRO A 76 -4.52 -31.12 -57.35
CA PRO A 76 -3.76 -30.18 -58.17
C PRO A 76 -2.62 -29.57 -57.35
N PRO A 77 -1.52 -29.11 -57.99
CA PRO A 77 -0.36 -28.56 -57.28
C PRO A 77 -0.82 -27.49 -56.29
N THR A 78 -0.61 -27.77 -55.01
CA THR A 78 -0.94 -26.86 -53.90
C THR A 78 -0.22 -25.54 -54.15
N ALA A 79 -0.98 -24.45 -54.29
CA ALA A 79 -0.43 -23.12 -54.42
C ALA A 79 0.61 -22.90 -53.31
N THR A 80 1.79 -22.40 -53.68
CA THR A 80 2.86 -22.05 -52.75
C THR A 80 2.25 -21.27 -51.58
N PRO A 81 2.42 -21.71 -50.33
CA PRO A 81 1.83 -21.05 -49.18
C PRO A 81 2.24 -19.58 -49.21
N VAL A 82 1.24 -18.69 -49.22
CA VAL A 82 1.48 -17.25 -49.14
C VAL A 82 2.31 -17.02 -47.87
N PRO A 83 3.43 -16.29 -47.94
CA PRO A 83 4.21 -15.96 -46.77
C PRO A 83 3.28 -15.41 -45.69
N PRO A 84 3.41 -15.86 -44.42
CA PRO A 84 2.54 -15.37 -43.36
C PRO A 84 2.61 -13.85 -43.33
N THR A 85 1.46 -13.19 -43.50
CA THR A 85 1.34 -11.74 -43.37
C THR A 85 1.88 -11.35 -42.00
N ALA A 86 2.87 -10.46 -41.95
CA ALA A 86 3.45 -10.01 -40.70
C ALA A 86 2.34 -9.49 -39.78
N THR A 87 2.18 -10.10 -38.60
CA THR A 87 1.27 -9.60 -37.58
C THR A 87 1.71 -8.18 -37.22
N PRO A 88 0.81 -7.17 -37.29
CA PRO A 88 1.17 -5.80 -36.95
C PRO A 88 1.70 -5.74 -35.52
N VAL A 89 2.84 -5.08 -35.34
CA VAL A 89 3.40 -4.80 -34.02
C VAL A 89 2.44 -3.86 -33.28
N PRO A 90 1.99 -4.19 -32.05
CA PRO A 90 1.10 -3.33 -31.29
C PRO A 90 1.70 -1.93 -31.10
N THR A 91 0.89 -0.88 -31.24
CA THR A 91 1.33 0.49 -30.96
C THR A 91 1.45 0.73 -29.45
N LEU A 92 2.19 1.77 -29.04
CA LEU A 92 2.28 2.18 -27.63
C LEU A 92 0.89 2.38 -27.01
N LYS A 93 -0.01 3.04 -27.75
CA LYS A 93 -1.41 3.26 -27.34
C LYS A 93 -2.17 1.96 -27.14
N ASP A 94 -2.01 0.99 -28.05
CA ASP A 94 -2.68 -0.32 -27.94
C ASP A 94 -2.19 -1.10 -26.71
N VAL A 95 -0.88 -1.08 -26.46
CA VAL A 95 -0.31 -1.73 -25.28
C VAL A 95 -0.82 -1.06 -24.01
N ALA A 96 -0.75 0.27 -23.93
CA ALA A 96 -1.22 1.04 -22.78
C ALA A 96 -2.70 0.77 -22.48
N ALA A 97 -3.57 0.78 -23.50
CA ALA A 97 -4.99 0.48 -23.34
C ALA A 97 -5.24 -0.95 -22.85
N LYS A 98 -4.51 -1.94 -23.39
CA LYS A 98 -4.66 -3.35 -23.00
C LYS A 98 -4.18 -3.62 -21.57
N ILE A 99 -3.06 -3.03 -21.14
CA ILE A 99 -2.57 -3.24 -19.77
C ILE A 99 -3.46 -2.52 -18.76
N SER A 100 -4.03 -1.35 -19.12
CA SER A 100 -4.88 -0.56 -18.22
C SER A 100 -6.32 -1.06 -18.12
N ASP A 101 -6.74 -2.03 -18.93
CA ASP A 101 -8.13 -2.48 -18.99
C ASP A 101 -8.72 -2.82 -17.59
N ASN A 102 -9.79 -2.14 -17.20
CA ASN A 102 -10.45 -2.23 -15.89
C ASN A 102 -9.59 -1.88 -14.66
N MET A 103 -8.34 -1.44 -14.83
CA MET A 103 -7.41 -1.13 -13.72
C MET A 103 -6.94 0.32 -13.74
N GLY A 104 -7.00 0.98 -14.89
CA GLY A 104 -6.56 2.36 -15.06
C GLY A 104 -7.11 3.02 -16.30
N LYS A 105 -6.70 4.26 -16.51
CA LYS A 105 -7.06 5.08 -17.65
C LYS A 105 -5.79 5.60 -18.31
N VAL A 106 -5.66 5.40 -19.61
CA VAL A 106 -4.65 6.08 -20.41
C VAL A 106 -5.03 7.56 -20.51
N ILE A 107 -4.23 8.43 -19.91
CA ILE A 107 -4.50 9.87 -19.85
C ILE A 107 -3.95 10.58 -21.09
N LYS A 108 -2.71 10.26 -21.46
CA LYS A 108 -2.01 10.89 -22.57
C LYS A 108 -1.04 9.90 -23.19
N VAL A 109 -0.93 9.94 -24.51
CA VAL A 109 0.11 9.23 -25.26
C VAL A 109 0.86 10.28 -26.07
N VAL A 110 2.19 10.22 -26.02
CA VAL A 110 3.06 11.00 -26.89
C VAL A 110 3.86 10.01 -27.72
N GLU A 111 3.67 10.08 -29.03
CA GLU A 111 4.44 9.27 -29.98
C GLU A 111 5.90 9.74 -30.01
N GLY A 112 6.82 8.80 -30.18
CA GLY A 112 8.26 9.04 -30.21
C GLY A 112 8.98 7.87 -30.89
N ASP A 113 10.24 7.65 -30.54
CA ASP A 113 10.97 6.48 -31.03
C ASP A 113 10.35 5.19 -30.45
N PRO A 114 9.80 4.28 -31.27
CA PRO A 114 9.17 3.05 -30.79
C PRO A 114 10.16 2.06 -30.16
N LYS A 115 11.48 2.27 -30.30
CA LYS A 115 12.51 1.52 -29.57
C LYS A 115 12.78 2.07 -28.17
N ARG A 116 12.19 3.21 -27.85
CA ARG A 116 12.35 3.95 -26.59
C ARG A 116 10.96 4.23 -26.05
N MET A 117 10.37 3.21 -25.42
CA MET A 117 9.02 3.28 -24.86
C MET A 117 9.04 3.35 -23.33
N VAL A 118 8.28 4.29 -22.78
CA VAL A 118 8.05 4.42 -21.34
C VAL A 118 6.55 4.35 -21.02
N TYR A 119 6.20 3.49 -20.08
CA TYR A 119 4.87 3.45 -19.46
C TYR A 119 4.96 4.14 -18.09
N LEU A 120 4.49 5.39 -18.03
CA LEU A 120 4.52 6.21 -16.82
C LEU A 120 3.21 6.00 -16.06
N PHE A 121 3.29 5.26 -14.95
CA PHE A 121 2.18 5.04 -14.04
C PHE A 121 2.16 6.15 -13.00
N GLU A 122 1.06 6.91 -12.98
CA GLU A 122 0.80 7.84 -11.89
C GLU A 122 0.45 7.06 -10.62
N GLU A 123 0.88 7.55 -9.48
CA GLU A 123 0.45 7.03 -8.20
C GLU A 123 0.16 8.12 -7.17
N ARG A 124 -0.65 7.71 -6.21
CA ARG A 124 -0.79 8.35 -4.91
C ARG A 124 -0.13 7.44 -3.90
N HIS A 125 0.94 7.91 -3.27
CA HIS A 125 1.74 7.10 -2.34
C HIS A 125 0.93 6.64 -1.12
N ASP A 126 -0.16 7.36 -0.81
CA ASP A 126 -1.13 7.06 0.24
C ASP A 126 -2.28 6.13 -0.20
N SER A 127 -2.37 5.72 -1.48
CA SER A 127 -3.45 4.85 -1.96
C SER A 127 -3.00 3.40 -2.14
N ILE A 128 -3.46 2.53 -1.24
CA ILE A 128 -3.24 1.08 -1.33
C ILE A 128 -3.92 0.54 -2.60
N LEU A 129 -5.17 0.90 -2.83
CA LEU A 129 -5.93 0.44 -4.00
C LEU A 129 -5.24 0.87 -5.30
N GLY A 130 -4.76 2.12 -5.37
CA GLY A 130 -4.02 2.60 -6.53
C GLY A 130 -2.71 1.82 -6.77
N GLN A 131 -1.99 1.47 -5.71
CA GLN A 131 -0.79 0.63 -5.82
C GLN A 131 -1.12 -0.78 -6.29
N MET A 132 -2.23 -1.38 -5.84
CA MET A 132 -2.70 -2.68 -6.34
C MET A 132 -3.06 -2.62 -7.83
N GLU A 133 -3.80 -1.60 -8.25
CA GLU A 133 -4.16 -1.38 -9.66
C GLU A 133 -2.91 -1.23 -10.54
N VAL A 134 -1.93 -0.44 -10.12
CA VAL A 134 -0.64 -0.30 -10.82
C VAL A 134 0.11 -1.64 -10.87
N ALA A 135 0.14 -2.42 -9.79
CA ALA A 135 0.77 -3.73 -9.78
C ALA A 135 0.13 -4.69 -10.80
N VAL A 136 -1.21 -4.69 -10.94
CA VAL A 136 -1.88 -5.49 -11.97
C VAL A 136 -1.50 -5.03 -13.38
N MET A 137 -1.41 -3.73 -13.63
CA MET A 137 -0.99 -3.20 -14.94
C MET A 137 0.47 -3.54 -15.26
N LEU A 138 1.38 -3.42 -14.30
CA LEU A 138 2.78 -3.81 -14.42
C LEU A 138 2.91 -5.32 -14.69
N ASN A 139 2.13 -6.15 -14.00
CA ASN A 139 2.10 -7.60 -14.21
C ASN A 139 1.68 -7.96 -15.65
N ARG A 140 0.66 -7.28 -16.18
CA ARG A 140 0.22 -7.47 -17.58
C ARG A 140 1.27 -6.99 -18.57
N LEU A 141 1.98 -5.90 -18.26
CA LEU A 141 3.06 -5.39 -19.09
C LEU A 141 4.25 -6.37 -19.12
N TYR A 142 4.58 -6.96 -17.98
CA TYR A 142 5.56 -8.04 -17.86
C TYR A 142 5.16 -9.27 -18.67
N GLU A 143 3.99 -9.84 -18.39
CA GLU A 143 3.55 -11.12 -18.96
C GLU A 143 3.42 -11.05 -20.49
N LYS A 144 2.84 -9.96 -21.02
CA LYS A 144 2.46 -9.89 -22.44
C LYS A 144 3.48 -9.16 -23.32
N TYR A 145 4.30 -8.30 -22.72
CA TYR A 145 5.19 -7.41 -23.47
C TYR A 145 6.64 -7.43 -22.97
N GLY A 146 6.96 -8.24 -21.96
CA GLY A 146 8.33 -8.47 -21.54
C GLY A 146 8.97 -7.30 -20.79
N LEU A 147 8.21 -6.60 -19.94
CA LEU A 147 8.79 -5.64 -18.97
C LEU A 147 9.94 -6.28 -18.20
N LYS A 148 11.08 -5.58 -18.10
CA LYS A 148 12.22 -6.00 -17.27
C LYS A 148 12.75 -4.90 -16.36
N HIS A 149 12.40 -3.63 -16.62
CA HIS A 149 12.92 -2.49 -15.87
C HIS A 149 11.78 -1.58 -15.39
N ILE A 150 11.81 -1.25 -14.11
CA ILE A 150 10.86 -0.34 -13.47
C ILE A 150 11.64 0.74 -12.73
N GLY A 151 11.50 2.00 -13.15
CA GLY A 151 12.00 3.14 -12.40
C GLY A 151 11.12 3.45 -11.20
N LEU A 152 11.70 3.45 -10.01
CA LEU A 152 11.02 3.69 -8.73
C LEU A 152 11.33 5.08 -8.17
N GLU A 153 10.32 5.94 -8.08
CA GLU A 153 10.41 7.18 -7.28
C GLU A 153 10.74 6.86 -5.82
N GLY A 154 11.57 7.69 -5.17
CA GLY A 154 11.92 7.54 -3.76
C GLY A 154 13.08 6.60 -3.51
N ARG A 155 13.52 5.82 -4.51
CA ARG A 155 14.79 5.07 -4.47
C ARG A 155 15.90 5.89 -5.13
N PRO A 156 16.91 6.32 -4.36
CA PRO A 156 18.04 7.07 -4.91
C PRO A 156 18.89 6.22 -5.85
N VAL A 157 19.33 6.80 -6.98
CA VAL A 157 20.13 6.12 -8.01
C VAL A 157 21.46 5.60 -7.47
N GLU A 158 22.06 6.29 -6.49
CA GLU A 158 23.31 5.90 -5.83
C GLU A 158 23.19 4.61 -5.01
N LYS A 159 21.97 4.21 -4.63
CA LYS A 159 21.73 2.90 -3.98
C LYS A 159 21.58 1.77 -5.00
N GLY A 160 21.62 2.08 -6.29
CA GLY A 160 21.40 1.12 -7.37
C GLY A 160 19.99 0.51 -7.35
N PRO A 161 19.77 -0.54 -8.16
CA PRO A 161 18.53 -1.29 -8.15
C PRO A 161 18.25 -1.95 -6.80
N LEU A 162 16.99 -2.29 -6.54
CA LEU A 162 16.62 -3.09 -5.36
C LEU A 162 17.26 -4.48 -5.42
N ASN A 163 17.87 -4.90 -4.32
CA ASN A 163 18.42 -6.24 -4.14
C ASN A 163 17.35 -7.25 -3.69
N LEU A 164 16.64 -7.82 -4.67
CA LEU A 164 15.50 -8.71 -4.44
C LEU A 164 15.85 -10.20 -4.44
N ALA A 165 17.15 -10.54 -4.56
CA ALA A 165 17.58 -11.92 -4.78
C ALA A 165 17.18 -12.90 -3.66
N TRP A 166 17.03 -12.40 -2.43
CA TRP A 166 16.60 -13.21 -1.28
C TRP A 166 15.15 -13.71 -1.41
N ALA A 167 14.30 -13.00 -2.15
CA ALA A 167 12.90 -13.34 -2.35
C ALA A 167 12.73 -14.46 -3.39
N HIS A 168 13.72 -14.67 -4.26
CA HIS A 168 13.61 -15.57 -5.39
C HIS A 168 14.19 -16.95 -5.07
N THR A 169 13.32 -17.96 -5.14
CA THR A 169 13.67 -19.38 -4.95
C THR A 169 13.44 -20.13 -6.25
N LYS A 170 14.26 -21.15 -6.52
CA LYS A 170 14.11 -21.99 -7.71
C LYS A 170 13.09 -23.12 -7.44
N PRO A 171 12.22 -23.46 -8.40
CA PRO A 171 12.02 -22.77 -9.68
C PRO A 171 11.40 -21.39 -9.49
N TYR A 172 11.87 -20.41 -10.26
CA TYR A 172 11.35 -19.04 -10.20
C TYR A 172 9.88 -19.00 -10.64
N TYR A 173 9.10 -18.14 -10.00
CA TYR A 173 7.69 -17.94 -10.34
C TYR A 173 7.55 -17.45 -11.78
N LYS A 174 6.60 -18.05 -12.52
CA LYS A 174 6.20 -17.61 -13.85
C LYS A 174 4.72 -17.25 -13.85
N PRO A 175 4.29 -16.32 -14.74
CA PRO A 175 2.88 -16.05 -14.92
C PRO A 175 2.10 -17.34 -15.19
N GLY A 176 1.02 -17.55 -14.42
CA GLY A 176 0.19 -18.75 -14.50
C GLY A 176 0.59 -19.89 -13.56
N ASP A 177 1.75 -19.82 -12.91
CA ASP A 177 2.12 -20.77 -11.87
C ASP A 177 1.16 -20.66 -10.67
N LYS A 178 1.00 -21.78 -9.95
CA LYS A 178 0.22 -21.83 -8.72
C LYS A 178 0.84 -20.89 -7.69
N ILE A 179 0.03 -20.00 -7.12
CA ILE A 179 0.41 -19.13 -6.01
C ILE A 179 0.84 -20.00 -4.82
N THR A 180 2.06 -19.80 -4.34
CA THR A 180 2.57 -20.46 -3.12
C THR A 180 2.36 -19.55 -1.92
N ALA A 181 2.70 -20.05 -0.73
CA ALA A 181 2.69 -19.24 0.48
C ALA A 181 3.56 -17.98 0.37
N ARG A 182 4.63 -18.01 -0.44
CA ARG A 182 5.52 -16.87 -0.67
C ARG A 182 4.83 -15.77 -1.47
N GLU A 183 4.27 -16.07 -2.65
CA GLU A 183 3.62 -15.04 -3.47
C GLU A 183 2.45 -14.40 -2.72
N ASP A 184 1.73 -15.20 -1.94
CA ASP A 184 0.65 -14.72 -1.10
C ASP A 184 1.16 -13.71 -0.04
N VAL A 185 2.41 -13.85 0.47
CA VAL A 185 3.04 -12.83 1.35
C VAL A 185 3.09 -11.52 0.63
N PHE A 186 3.69 -11.51 -0.55
CA PHE A 186 3.96 -10.29 -1.29
C PHE A 186 2.65 -9.59 -1.65
N VAL A 187 1.61 -10.36 -2.01
CA VAL A 187 0.26 -9.83 -2.23
C VAL A 187 -0.29 -9.19 -0.97
N HIS A 188 -0.18 -9.85 0.19
CA HIS A 188 -0.67 -9.30 1.45
C HIS A 188 0.09 -8.04 1.86
N THR A 189 1.42 -8.01 1.71
CA THR A 189 2.27 -6.84 1.99
C THR A 189 1.91 -5.65 1.09
N LEU A 190 1.57 -5.90 -0.18
CA LEU A 190 1.05 -4.87 -1.08
C LEU A 190 -0.35 -4.41 -0.63
N MET A 191 -1.25 -5.33 -0.30
CA MET A 191 -2.62 -5.04 0.18
C MET A 191 -2.65 -4.31 1.52
N SER A 192 -1.61 -4.42 2.34
CA SER A 192 -1.47 -3.65 3.58
C SER A 192 -0.83 -2.29 3.34
N GLY A 193 -0.32 -2.00 2.12
CA GLY A 193 0.32 -0.72 1.79
C GLY A 193 1.78 -0.60 2.23
N GLU A 194 2.39 -1.71 2.64
CA GLU A 194 3.76 -1.74 3.19
C GLU A 194 4.82 -1.60 2.09
N ILE A 195 4.56 -2.19 0.93
CA ILE A 195 5.39 -2.08 -0.28
C ILE A 195 4.60 -1.41 -1.41
N SER A 196 5.33 -0.79 -2.33
CA SER A 196 4.81 -0.23 -3.58
C SER A 196 4.53 -1.30 -4.63
N SER A 197 3.86 -0.88 -5.70
CA SER A 197 3.59 -1.72 -6.88
C SER A 197 4.88 -2.18 -7.58
N ALA A 198 5.89 -1.33 -7.69
CA ALA A 198 7.18 -1.67 -8.30
C ALA A 198 7.96 -2.69 -7.46
N GLU A 199 8.04 -2.48 -6.14
CA GLU A 199 8.66 -3.43 -5.20
C GLU A 199 7.99 -4.82 -5.30
N PHE A 200 6.65 -4.85 -5.31
CA PHE A 200 5.90 -6.09 -5.47
C PHE A 200 6.28 -6.86 -6.75
N ILE A 201 6.34 -6.18 -7.90
CA ILE A 201 6.65 -6.85 -9.18
C ILE A 201 8.08 -7.38 -9.20
N GLY A 202 9.04 -6.65 -8.64
CA GLY A 202 10.40 -7.14 -8.50
C GLY A 202 10.53 -8.32 -7.52
N LEU A 203 9.72 -8.38 -6.46
CA LEU A 203 9.69 -9.52 -5.53
C LEU A 203 9.16 -10.79 -6.20
N ILE A 204 8.19 -10.65 -7.11
CA ILE A 204 7.56 -11.77 -7.80
C ILE A 204 8.46 -12.33 -8.92
N TYR A 205 9.04 -11.46 -9.75
CA TYR A 205 9.76 -11.89 -10.95
C TYR A 205 11.26 -11.71 -10.81
N ASN A 206 12.01 -12.81 -10.94
CA ASN A 206 13.44 -12.83 -10.70
C ASN A 206 14.30 -12.10 -11.75
N ASP A 207 13.69 -11.73 -12.87
CA ASP A 207 14.33 -11.04 -13.99
C ASP A 207 13.79 -9.62 -14.19
N VAL A 208 12.99 -9.12 -13.24
CA VAL A 208 12.62 -7.70 -13.17
C VAL A 208 13.59 -6.96 -12.27
N VAL A 209 14.15 -5.88 -12.79
CA VAL A 209 15.00 -4.94 -12.08
C VAL A 209 14.18 -3.71 -11.71
N VAL A 210 14.19 -3.37 -10.42
CA VAL A 210 13.56 -2.14 -9.91
C VAL A 210 14.66 -1.11 -9.69
N ASP A 211 14.81 -0.21 -10.67
CA ASP A 211 15.87 0.79 -10.74
C ASP A 211 15.52 2.02 -9.89
N GLY A 212 16.48 2.47 -9.07
CA GLY A 212 16.39 3.77 -8.42
C GLY A 212 16.55 4.90 -9.43
N ILE A 213 15.57 5.80 -9.50
CA ILE A 213 15.60 6.95 -10.43
C ILE A 213 15.70 8.31 -9.73
N ASP A 214 15.75 8.33 -8.39
CA ASP A 214 15.75 9.56 -7.60
C ASP A 214 17.15 9.97 -7.12
N ASP A 215 17.24 11.02 -6.28
CA ASP A 215 18.48 11.45 -5.58
C ASP A 215 18.20 11.75 -4.11
N ALA A 216 18.93 11.09 -3.20
CA ALA A 216 18.73 11.23 -1.77
C ALA A 216 18.92 12.66 -1.27
N LYS A 217 19.76 13.46 -1.95
CA LYS A 217 20.00 14.86 -1.58
C LYS A 217 18.75 15.70 -1.74
N LEU A 218 17.92 15.39 -2.75
CA LEU A 218 16.67 16.09 -2.97
C LEU A 218 15.54 15.61 -2.03
N HIS A 219 15.72 14.47 -1.36
CA HIS A 219 14.83 13.95 -0.30
C HIS A 219 15.08 14.56 1.08
N ALA A 220 16.20 15.25 1.30
CA ALA A 220 16.56 15.78 2.60
C ALA A 220 15.63 16.91 3.09
N VAL A 221 14.76 17.45 2.23
CA VAL A 221 13.85 18.55 2.59
C VAL A 221 12.48 18.02 2.97
N THR A 222 12.28 17.93 4.29
CA THR A 222 10.99 17.65 4.90
C THR A 222 10.16 18.93 4.97
N LEU A 223 8.93 18.88 4.48
CA LEU A 223 7.97 19.96 4.62
C LEU A 223 7.25 19.87 5.97
N ALA A 224 7.39 20.89 6.82
CA ALA A 224 6.62 21.01 8.04
C ALA A 224 5.11 21.06 7.73
N ALA A 225 4.27 20.50 8.61
CA ALA A 225 2.82 20.46 8.38
C ALA A 225 2.21 21.86 8.23
N GLU A 226 2.73 22.84 8.97
CA GLU A 226 2.31 24.24 8.93
C GLU A 226 2.70 24.91 7.60
N ALA A 227 3.85 24.54 7.03
CA ALA A 227 4.27 25.00 5.71
C ALA A 227 3.37 24.42 4.61
N GLY A 228 3.06 23.12 4.66
CA GLY A 228 2.13 22.50 3.71
C GLY A 228 0.72 23.09 3.73
N ASN A 229 0.27 23.59 4.88
CA ASN A 229 -1.03 24.26 5.01
C ASN A 229 -0.98 25.77 4.74
N ALA A 230 0.20 26.37 4.59
CA ALA A 230 0.36 27.82 4.42
C ALA A 230 -0.45 28.40 3.25
N PRO A 231 -0.59 27.75 2.08
CA PRO A 231 -1.40 28.29 0.99
C PRO A 231 -2.88 28.47 1.36
N VAL A 232 -3.46 27.49 2.06
CA VAL A 232 -4.85 27.57 2.54
C VAL A 232 -5.00 28.66 3.61
N VAL A 233 -4.02 28.79 4.51
CA VAL A 233 -4.00 29.87 5.51
C VAL A 233 -3.98 31.24 4.84
N TYR A 234 -3.21 31.41 3.75
CA TYR A 234 -3.24 32.65 2.97
C TYR A 234 -4.63 32.91 2.38
N LEU A 235 -5.25 31.92 1.73
CA LEU A 235 -6.58 32.08 1.14
C LEU A 235 -7.62 32.53 2.18
N ILE A 236 -7.62 31.94 3.37
CA ILE A 236 -8.54 32.33 4.46
C ILE A 236 -8.28 33.76 4.93
N ASN A 237 -7.01 34.18 5.06
CA ASN A 237 -6.69 35.54 5.48
C ASN A 237 -7.01 36.59 4.40
N ILE A 238 -6.83 36.25 3.12
CA ILE A 238 -7.27 37.08 1.99
C ILE A 238 -8.79 37.24 2.03
N ALA A 239 -9.53 36.15 2.25
CA ALA A 239 -10.98 36.20 2.43
C ALA A 239 -11.37 37.15 3.57
N TYR A 240 -10.77 36.97 4.75
CA TYR A 240 -11.09 37.78 5.93
C TYR A 240 -10.83 39.28 5.70
N ALA A 241 -9.75 39.63 5.01
CA ALA A 241 -9.45 41.02 4.63
C ALA A 241 -10.52 41.62 3.69
N ARG A 242 -11.16 40.79 2.86
CA ARG A 242 -12.24 41.20 1.93
C ARG A 242 -13.64 41.17 2.55
N MET A 243 -13.83 40.41 3.64
CA MET A 243 -15.13 40.26 4.27
C MET A 243 -15.67 41.58 4.86
N ASN A 244 -16.94 41.86 4.62
CA ASN A 244 -17.69 42.88 5.35
C ASN A 244 -18.00 42.42 6.80
N ALA A 245 -18.56 43.31 7.61
CA ALA A 245 -18.84 43.03 9.03
C ALA A 245 -19.79 41.83 9.25
N SER A 246 -20.83 41.71 8.42
CA SER A 246 -21.78 40.59 8.51
C SER A 246 -21.11 39.26 8.18
N GLN A 247 -20.29 39.22 7.12
CA GLN A 247 -19.56 38.02 6.74
C GLN A 247 -18.56 37.58 7.81
N ARG A 248 -17.82 38.53 8.42
CA ARG A 248 -16.92 38.23 9.54
C ARG A 248 -17.65 37.68 10.75
N SER A 249 -18.84 38.20 11.04
CA SER A 249 -19.68 37.67 12.13
C SER A 249 -20.11 36.23 11.84
N THR A 250 -20.54 35.91 10.62
CA THR A 250 -20.87 34.53 10.23
C THR A 250 -19.66 33.60 10.35
N PHE A 251 -18.49 34.02 9.83
CA PHE A 251 -17.25 33.26 9.95
C PHE A 251 -16.89 32.99 11.42
N GLN A 252 -16.96 34.00 12.29
CA GLN A 252 -16.66 33.86 13.72
C GLN A 252 -17.64 32.91 14.41
N VAL A 253 -18.95 32.98 14.09
CA VAL A 253 -19.95 32.06 14.65
C VAL A 253 -19.63 30.60 14.30
N LEU A 254 -19.15 30.33 13.08
CA LEU A 254 -18.74 28.98 12.69
C LEU A 254 -17.52 28.50 13.50
N LEU A 255 -16.54 29.38 13.73
CA LEU A 255 -15.39 29.09 14.57
C LEU A 255 -15.77 28.85 16.03
N ASP A 256 -16.66 29.68 16.60
CA ASP A 256 -17.14 29.54 17.98
C ASP A 256 -17.90 28.22 18.18
N GLN A 257 -18.58 27.75 17.13
CA GLN A 257 -19.24 26.43 17.08
C GLN A 257 -18.28 25.27 16.83
N LYS A 258 -16.96 25.52 16.72
CA LYS A 258 -15.93 24.52 16.39
C LYS A 258 -16.16 23.85 15.03
N LYS A 259 -16.77 24.57 14.09
CA LYS A 259 -17.02 24.13 12.71
C LYS A 259 -15.95 24.70 11.77
N ASP A 260 -14.69 24.34 12.02
CA ASP A 260 -13.52 24.91 11.34
C ASP A 260 -13.57 24.67 9.81
N GLU A 261 -14.05 23.50 9.38
CA GLU A 261 -14.19 23.17 7.97
C GLU A 261 -15.27 24.02 7.29
N ASP A 262 -16.42 24.19 7.93
CA ASP A 262 -17.49 25.06 7.41
C ASP A 262 -17.02 26.53 7.37
N ALA A 263 -16.25 26.97 8.37
CA ALA A 263 -15.66 28.30 8.39
C ALA A 263 -14.66 28.50 7.24
N ALA A 264 -13.77 27.54 7.01
CA ALA A 264 -12.80 27.58 5.91
C ALA A 264 -13.50 27.59 4.55
N ASN A 265 -14.49 26.71 4.35
CA ASN A 265 -15.31 26.65 3.13
C ASN A 265 -16.09 27.95 2.91
N TYR A 266 -16.67 28.52 3.98
CA TYR A 266 -17.33 29.81 3.92
C TYR A 266 -16.34 30.92 3.53
N ALA A 267 -15.15 30.95 4.13
CA ALA A 267 -14.14 31.95 3.84
C ALA A 267 -13.70 31.92 2.38
N VAL A 268 -13.36 30.76 1.83
CA VAL A 268 -12.94 30.68 0.41
C VAL A 268 -14.09 30.93 -0.57
N SER A 269 -15.35 30.83 -0.12
CA SER A 269 -16.54 31.10 -0.95
C SER A 269 -16.84 32.58 -1.19
N VAL A 270 -16.22 33.50 -0.43
CA VAL A 270 -16.53 34.94 -0.52
C VAL A 270 -16.07 35.57 -1.83
N ASP A 271 -15.18 34.90 -2.55
CA ASP A 271 -14.54 35.39 -3.77
C ASP A 271 -14.23 34.24 -4.73
N ARG A 272 -14.45 34.49 -6.02
CA ARG A 272 -14.28 33.49 -7.07
C ARG A 272 -12.85 32.95 -7.16
N PHE A 273 -11.85 33.83 -7.10
CA PHE A 273 -10.44 33.41 -7.17
C PHE A 273 -10.09 32.51 -5.98
N LEU A 274 -10.58 32.83 -4.78
CA LEU A 274 -10.34 32.02 -3.58
C LEU A 274 -10.99 30.64 -3.70
N THR A 275 -12.23 30.58 -4.19
CA THR A 275 -12.94 29.31 -4.40
C THR A 275 -12.20 28.44 -5.41
N GLU A 276 -11.88 28.98 -6.59
CA GLU A 276 -11.20 28.23 -7.66
C GLU A 276 -9.80 27.76 -7.22
N THR A 277 -9.04 28.61 -6.53
CA THR A 277 -7.69 28.27 -6.05
C THR A 277 -7.74 27.21 -4.96
N TYR A 278 -8.68 27.31 -4.01
CA TYR A 278 -8.85 26.32 -2.95
C TYR A 278 -9.27 24.95 -3.52
N GLN A 279 -10.23 24.94 -4.44
CA GLN A 279 -10.66 23.73 -5.14
C GLN A 279 -9.50 23.10 -5.91
N ARG A 280 -8.70 23.91 -6.61
CA ARG A 280 -7.54 23.42 -7.36
C ARG A 280 -6.48 22.79 -6.45
N LEU A 281 -6.12 23.45 -5.35
CA LEU A 281 -5.16 22.94 -4.36
C LEU A 281 -5.65 21.67 -3.65
N SER A 282 -6.97 21.47 -3.59
CA SER A 282 -7.60 20.40 -2.83
C SER A 282 -8.18 19.27 -3.72
N ASP A 283 -8.01 19.33 -5.04
CA ASP A 283 -8.52 18.33 -5.98
C ASP A 283 -7.80 16.98 -5.79
N PRO A 284 -8.47 15.93 -5.28
CA PRO A 284 -7.83 14.65 -5.01
C PRO A 284 -7.66 13.77 -6.26
N VAL A 285 -8.29 14.15 -7.38
CA VAL A 285 -8.34 13.41 -8.65
C VAL A 285 -7.30 13.96 -9.62
N ASN A 286 -7.33 15.27 -9.83
CA ASN A 286 -6.39 15.95 -10.72
C ASN A 286 -5.33 16.61 -9.86
N MET A 287 -4.44 15.81 -9.29
CA MET A 287 -3.34 16.38 -8.49
C MET A 287 -2.59 17.45 -9.29
N ILE A 288 -2.34 18.58 -8.65
CA ILE A 288 -1.64 19.70 -9.27
C ILE A 288 -0.19 19.32 -9.51
N SER A 289 0.39 19.81 -10.60
CA SER A 289 1.84 19.69 -10.79
C SER A 289 2.59 20.57 -9.82
N LEU A 290 3.88 20.28 -9.59
CA LEU A 290 4.74 21.10 -8.75
C LEU A 290 4.99 22.48 -9.37
N GLU A 291 5.06 22.55 -10.70
CA GLU A 291 5.16 23.80 -11.47
C GLU A 291 3.89 24.64 -11.31
N GLU A 292 2.72 24.02 -11.46
CA GLU A 292 1.44 24.70 -11.22
C GLU A 292 1.27 25.12 -9.75
N THR A 293 1.81 24.34 -8.81
CA THR A 293 1.85 24.74 -7.40
C THR A 293 2.60 26.06 -7.25
N LEU A 294 3.80 26.18 -7.84
CA LEU A 294 4.59 27.41 -7.79
C LEU A 294 3.83 28.60 -8.40
N ASP A 295 3.19 28.40 -9.56
CA ASP A 295 2.36 29.43 -10.20
C ASP A 295 1.19 29.87 -9.30
N LEU A 296 0.55 28.93 -8.61
CA LEU A 296 -0.53 29.24 -7.66
C LEU A 296 -0.01 29.97 -6.43
N LEU A 297 1.16 29.62 -5.89
CA LEU A 297 1.76 30.33 -4.76
C LEU A 297 2.05 31.78 -5.13
N ASP A 298 2.57 32.05 -6.32
CA ASP A 298 2.83 33.41 -6.80
C ASP A 298 1.53 34.22 -6.98
N LYS A 299 0.47 33.59 -7.50
CA LYS A 299 -0.86 34.21 -7.59
C LYS A 299 -1.46 34.51 -6.22
N ILE A 300 -1.34 33.59 -5.25
CA ILE A 300 -1.84 33.78 -3.88
C ILE A 300 -1.13 34.96 -3.21
N GLU A 301 0.20 35.06 -3.33
CA GLU A 301 0.97 36.18 -2.77
C GLU A 301 0.58 37.52 -3.41
N ALA A 302 0.38 37.56 -4.73
CA ALA A 302 -0.10 38.74 -5.43
C ALA A 302 -1.52 39.17 -4.98
N GLU A 303 -2.43 38.22 -4.80
CA GLU A 303 -3.79 38.48 -4.32
C GLU A 303 -3.84 38.91 -2.85
N ALA A 304 -2.92 38.42 -2.01
CA ALA A 304 -2.71 38.91 -0.66
C ALA A 304 -2.33 40.39 -0.64
N ALA A 305 -1.38 40.80 -1.48
CA ALA A 305 -0.97 42.20 -1.60
C ALA A 305 -2.14 43.10 -2.03
N LYS A 306 -2.93 42.68 -3.04
CA LYS A 306 -4.11 43.44 -3.51
C LYS A 306 -5.20 43.57 -2.43
N ALA A 307 -5.40 42.55 -1.62
CA ALA A 307 -6.36 42.57 -0.52
C ALA A 307 -5.89 43.39 0.71
N GLY A 308 -4.66 43.91 0.68
CA GLY A 308 -4.06 44.60 1.83
C GLY A 308 -3.74 43.67 3.01
N TYR A 309 -3.71 42.36 2.79
CA TYR A 309 -3.32 41.39 3.81
C TYR A 309 -1.81 41.45 4.04
N LYS A 310 -1.42 41.62 5.31
CA LYS A 310 -0.01 41.58 5.76
C LYS A 310 0.20 40.31 6.59
N PRO A 311 0.85 39.27 6.05
CA PRO A 311 1.07 38.03 6.79
C PRO A 311 1.98 38.28 7.99
N THR A 312 1.77 37.50 9.06
CA THR A 312 2.73 37.47 10.16
C THR A 312 4.07 36.92 9.66
N ALA A 313 5.18 37.23 10.36
CA ALA A 313 6.49 36.69 10.00
C ALA A 313 6.47 35.15 9.91
N LYS A 314 5.77 34.46 10.83
CA LYS A 314 5.66 33.00 10.82
C LYS A 314 4.83 32.48 9.64
N THR A 315 3.74 33.16 9.30
CA THR A 315 2.91 32.80 8.14
C THR A 315 3.70 32.96 6.83
N GLN A 316 4.47 34.04 6.68
CA GLN A 316 5.35 34.23 5.52
C GLN A 316 6.48 33.19 5.46
N GLU A 317 7.12 32.90 6.59
CA GLU A 317 8.16 31.86 6.68
C GLU A 317 7.63 30.50 6.19
N ASN A 318 6.46 30.08 6.68
CA ASN A 318 5.81 28.82 6.29
C ASN A 318 5.44 28.79 4.80
N PHE A 319 4.95 29.91 4.25
CA PHE A 319 4.63 30.03 2.82
C PHE A 319 5.88 29.96 1.93
N ASN A 320 6.95 30.65 2.33
CA ASN A 320 8.25 30.58 1.65
C ASN A 320 8.85 29.17 1.73
N ALA A 321 8.69 28.47 2.86
CA ALA A 321 9.11 27.07 2.99
C ALA A 321 8.36 26.14 2.04
N MET A 322 7.04 26.32 1.86
CA MET A 322 6.25 25.59 0.87
C MET A 322 6.74 25.86 -0.57
N ARG A 323 7.00 27.12 -0.90
CA ARG A 323 7.55 27.51 -2.22
C ARG A 323 8.92 26.87 -2.47
N ALA A 324 9.82 26.93 -1.48
CA ALA A 324 11.14 26.32 -1.58
C ALA A 324 11.06 24.80 -1.76
N TRP A 325 10.20 24.14 -0.99
CA TRP A 325 9.93 22.70 -1.12
C TRP A 325 9.39 22.35 -2.52
N ALA A 326 8.37 23.06 -3.01
CA ALA A 326 7.78 22.80 -4.32
C ALA A 326 8.82 22.96 -5.45
N LYS A 327 9.67 23.97 -5.36
CA LYS A 327 10.78 24.19 -6.30
C LYS A 327 11.79 23.03 -6.30
N GLN A 328 12.15 22.54 -5.13
CA GLN A 328 13.07 21.40 -5.01
C GLN A 328 12.44 20.11 -5.53
N MET A 329 11.16 19.88 -5.23
CA MET A 329 10.45 18.71 -5.74
C MET A 329 10.32 18.78 -7.27
N ALA A 330 10.10 19.95 -7.86
CA ALA A 330 10.06 20.11 -9.32
C ALA A 330 11.39 19.70 -9.97
N GLN A 331 12.53 20.03 -9.34
CA GLN A 331 13.86 19.61 -9.80
C GLN A 331 14.04 18.08 -9.77
N ARG A 332 13.36 17.36 -8.86
CA ARG A 332 13.40 15.88 -8.86
C ARG A 332 12.81 15.30 -10.13
N SER A 333 11.78 15.93 -10.72
CA SER A 333 11.20 15.50 -12.00
C SER A 333 12.24 15.47 -13.12
N ASP A 334 13.07 16.51 -13.21
CA ASP A 334 14.15 16.60 -14.21
C ASP A 334 15.17 15.46 -14.04
N LEU A 335 15.55 15.18 -12.79
CA LEU A 335 16.52 14.13 -12.49
C LEU A 335 15.95 12.73 -12.74
N MET A 336 14.72 12.45 -12.32
CA MET A 336 14.05 11.17 -12.56
C MET A 336 13.99 10.84 -14.05
N VAL A 337 13.71 11.84 -14.89
CA VAL A 337 13.76 11.67 -16.35
C VAL A 337 15.19 11.44 -16.83
N ALA A 338 16.17 12.21 -16.36
CA ALA A 338 17.56 11.97 -16.73
C ALA A 338 18.04 10.55 -16.39
N ASN A 339 17.60 10.00 -15.26
CA ASN A 339 17.96 8.66 -14.82
C ASN A 339 17.21 7.56 -15.59
N ILE A 340 15.92 7.70 -15.86
CA ILE A 340 15.22 6.69 -16.67
C ILE A 340 15.75 6.62 -18.10
N LEU A 341 16.17 7.75 -18.67
CA LEU A 341 16.79 7.78 -19.99
C LEU A 341 18.10 6.95 -20.02
N LYS A 342 18.85 6.89 -18.92
CA LYS A 342 20.02 6.01 -18.78
C LYS A 342 19.62 4.54 -18.72
N VAL A 343 18.58 4.20 -17.95
CA VAL A 343 18.02 2.83 -17.88
C VAL A 343 17.59 2.36 -19.28
N MET A 344 16.91 3.22 -20.04
CA MET A 344 16.51 2.91 -21.41
C MET A 344 17.70 2.75 -22.36
N ALA A 345 18.71 3.61 -22.25
CA ALA A 345 19.91 3.54 -23.09
C ALA A 345 20.68 2.24 -22.87
N ALA A 346 20.70 1.73 -21.64
CA ALA A 346 21.30 0.44 -21.29
C ALA A 346 20.47 -0.76 -21.77
N ASN A 347 19.18 -0.58 -22.08
CA ASN A 347 18.23 -1.64 -22.41
C ASN A 347 17.42 -1.31 -23.69
N PRO A 348 18.08 -1.17 -24.86
CA PRO A 348 17.43 -0.71 -26.07
C PRO A 348 16.32 -1.67 -26.54
N GLY A 349 15.16 -1.12 -26.90
CA GLY A 349 14.02 -1.89 -27.40
C GLY A 349 13.19 -2.61 -26.32
N ALA A 350 13.67 -2.67 -25.07
CA ALA A 350 12.87 -3.20 -23.97
C ALA A 350 11.85 -2.14 -23.49
N PRO A 351 10.60 -2.53 -23.18
CA PRO A 351 9.67 -1.62 -22.53
C PRO A 351 10.16 -1.32 -21.11
N VAL A 352 10.13 -0.03 -20.75
CA VAL A 352 10.46 0.44 -19.40
C VAL A 352 9.20 1.02 -18.76
N ALA A 353 8.98 0.72 -17.48
CA ALA A 353 7.92 1.33 -16.70
C ALA A 353 8.51 2.33 -15.69
N MET A 354 7.68 3.26 -15.24
CA MET A 354 7.99 4.13 -14.10
C MET A 354 6.76 4.25 -13.20
N THR A 355 6.96 4.21 -11.89
CA THR A 355 5.91 4.51 -10.91
C THR A 355 6.25 5.81 -10.21
N VAL A 356 5.45 6.85 -10.45
CA VAL A 356 5.73 8.21 -9.97
C VAL A 356 4.49 8.90 -9.43
N GLY A 357 4.69 9.69 -8.39
CA GLY A 357 3.69 10.53 -7.77
C GLY A 357 3.07 11.47 -8.80
N ALA A 358 1.74 11.59 -8.77
CA ALA A 358 1.01 12.35 -9.78
C ALA A 358 1.50 13.81 -9.94
N GLY A 359 2.02 14.43 -8.87
CA GLY A 359 2.58 15.79 -8.91
C GLY A 359 3.82 15.95 -9.82
N HIS A 360 4.57 14.88 -10.08
CA HIS A 360 5.73 14.90 -10.99
C HIS A 360 5.35 14.69 -12.47
N THR A 361 4.17 14.12 -12.71
CA THR A 361 3.83 13.52 -14.01
C THR A 361 3.82 14.53 -15.17
N PRO A 362 3.19 15.72 -15.06
CA PRO A 362 3.12 16.65 -16.20
C PRO A 362 4.49 17.07 -16.72
N ARG A 363 5.42 17.41 -15.81
CA ARG A 363 6.80 17.78 -16.15
C ARG A 363 7.56 16.61 -16.77
N MET A 364 7.44 15.42 -16.19
CA MET A 364 8.12 14.23 -16.73
C MET A 364 7.64 13.88 -18.14
N MET A 365 6.33 13.98 -18.41
CA MET A 365 5.76 13.77 -19.75
C MET A 365 6.33 14.76 -20.77
N GLU A 366 6.48 16.03 -20.41
CA GLU A 366 7.11 17.07 -21.25
C GLU A 366 8.57 16.71 -21.58
N LEU A 367 9.36 16.36 -20.57
CA LEU A 367 10.78 16.07 -20.74
C LEU A 367 11.04 14.79 -21.53
N LEU A 368 10.26 13.73 -21.29
CA LEU A 368 10.36 12.48 -22.05
C LEU A 368 9.99 12.71 -23.52
N ALA A 369 8.90 13.42 -23.79
CA ALA A 369 8.51 13.81 -25.14
C ALA A 369 9.63 14.61 -25.84
N LYS A 370 10.20 15.60 -25.14
CA LYS A 370 11.32 16.41 -25.65
C LYS A 370 12.57 15.57 -25.94
N ALA A 371 12.77 14.47 -25.21
CA ALA A 371 13.86 13.52 -25.45
C ALA A 371 13.58 12.51 -26.58
N GLY A 372 12.44 12.65 -27.29
CA GLY A 372 12.02 11.76 -28.37
C GLY A 372 11.56 10.37 -27.90
N VAL A 373 11.23 10.23 -26.62
CA VAL A 373 10.72 8.97 -26.04
C VAL A 373 9.23 8.84 -26.34
N ALA A 374 8.81 7.67 -26.79
CA ALA A 374 7.40 7.33 -26.89
C ALA A 374 6.89 7.05 -25.45
N VAL A 375 5.93 7.82 -24.96
CA VAL A 375 5.49 7.74 -23.56
C VAL A 375 3.97 7.68 -23.42
N ALA A 376 3.49 6.74 -22.61
CA ALA A 376 2.09 6.61 -22.23
C ALA A 376 1.93 6.92 -20.73
N GLN A 377 1.13 7.94 -20.41
CA GLN A 377 0.69 8.26 -19.06
C GLN A 377 -0.53 7.43 -18.70
N ILE A 378 -0.44 6.65 -17.64
CA ILE A 378 -1.49 5.75 -17.18
C ILE A 378 -1.81 6.07 -15.72
N ARG A 379 -3.08 6.38 -15.45
CA ARG A 379 -3.58 6.69 -14.11
C ARG A 379 -4.37 5.49 -13.56
N PRO A 380 -4.11 5.02 -12.34
CA PRO A 380 -4.91 3.97 -11.70
C PRO A 380 -6.37 4.42 -11.58
N LEU A 381 -7.32 3.48 -11.68
CA LEU A 381 -8.75 3.79 -11.73
C LEU A 381 -9.22 4.48 -10.44
N SER A 382 -8.72 4.04 -9.28
CA SER A 382 -8.94 4.68 -7.98
C SER A 382 -8.57 6.16 -7.98
N LEU A 383 -7.41 6.53 -8.55
CA LEU A 383 -7.00 7.92 -8.70
C LEU A 383 -7.87 8.66 -9.72
N ALA A 384 -8.15 8.05 -10.88
CA ALA A 384 -8.97 8.65 -11.93
C ALA A 384 -10.41 8.94 -11.51
N THR A 385 -10.94 8.18 -10.54
CA THR A 385 -12.30 8.31 -10.00
C THR A 385 -12.37 9.07 -8.67
N GLY A 386 -11.22 9.39 -8.07
CA GLY A 386 -11.18 10.01 -6.74
C GLY A 386 -11.59 9.08 -5.61
N SER A 387 -11.45 7.77 -5.80
CA SER A 387 -11.75 6.79 -4.77
C SER A 387 -10.89 7.04 -3.53
N THR A 388 -11.55 7.07 -2.38
CA THR A 388 -10.89 7.15 -1.07
C THR A 388 -10.69 5.76 -0.44
N ILE A 389 -11.09 4.69 -1.13
CA ILE A 389 -10.95 3.33 -0.64
C ILE A 389 -9.46 2.98 -0.56
N GLY A 390 -9.02 2.49 0.60
CA GLY A 390 -7.63 2.12 0.82
C GLY A 390 -6.67 3.30 0.93
N LEU A 391 -7.16 4.53 1.17
CA LEU A 391 -6.29 5.63 1.54
C LEU A 391 -5.73 5.43 2.95
N LEU A 392 -4.41 5.54 3.07
CA LEU A 392 -3.71 5.63 4.34
C LEU A 392 -4.11 6.93 5.05
N SER A 393 -4.32 6.85 6.37
CA SER A 393 -4.41 8.08 7.16
C SER A 393 -3.09 8.87 7.09
N ALA A 394 -3.12 10.17 7.39
CA ALA A 394 -1.92 11.00 7.40
C ALA A 394 -0.84 10.46 8.35
N GLU A 395 -1.24 9.81 9.45
CA GLU A 395 -0.31 9.18 10.39
C GLU A 395 0.30 7.92 9.79
N GLN A 396 -0.50 7.03 9.19
CA GLN A 396 0.00 5.83 8.53
C GLN A 396 0.89 6.19 7.34
N TYR A 397 0.53 7.19 6.55
CA TYR A 397 1.35 7.67 5.45
C TYR A 397 2.69 8.24 5.94
N ARG A 398 2.68 9.02 7.03
CA ARG A 398 3.91 9.47 7.68
C ARG A 398 4.74 8.28 8.17
N TRP A 399 4.13 7.26 8.76
CA TRP A 399 4.85 6.03 9.13
C TRP A 399 5.50 5.41 7.91
N LYS A 400 4.79 5.25 6.78
CA LYS A 400 5.36 4.74 5.53
C LYS A 400 6.62 5.50 5.13
N GLN A 401 6.57 6.83 5.17
CA GLN A 401 7.67 7.73 4.80
C GLN A 401 8.85 7.70 5.79
N GLU A 402 8.56 7.56 7.08
CA GLU A 402 9.57 7.36 8.12
C GLU A 402 10.18 5.97 8.09
N GLY A 403 9.77 5.16 7.12
CA GLY A 403 10.07 3.76 7.12
C GLY A 403 9.51 3.10 8.37
N LYS A 404 8.19 3.02 8.51
CA LYS A 404 7.50 2.30 9.57
C LYS A 404 6.31 1.60 8.95
N THR A 405 5.87 0.53 9.62
CA THR A 405 4.62 -0.16 9.33
C THR A 405 3.45 0.82 9.23
N VAL A 406 2.61 0.65 8.22
CA VAL A 406 1.38 1.43 8.04
C VAL A 406 0.20 0.79 8.75
N ALA A 407 0.37 -0.42 9.29
CA ALA A 407 -0.71 -1.12 9.95
C ALA A 407 -1.12 -0.44 11.28
N PRO A 408 -2.42 -0.45 11.63
CA PRO A 408 -2.94 0.17 12.84
C PRO A 408 -2.44 -0.54 14.11
N ALA A 409 -2.40 0.15 15.25
CA ALA A 409 -1.97 -0.45 16.51
C ALA A 409 -2.83 -1.68 16.87
N GLY A 410 -2.21 -2.75 17.35
CA GLY A 410 -2.89 -4.03 17.63
C GLY A 410 -3.18 -4.87 16.39
N SER A 411 -2.67 -4.46 15.22
CA SER A 411 -2.42 -5.41 14.13
C SER A 411 -1.01 -5.96 14.27
N LEU A 412 -0.81 -7.14 13.70
CA LEU A 412 0.47 -7.84 13.82
C LEU A 412 1.65 -7.02 13.29
N SER A 413 1.46 -6.33 12.17
CA SER A 413 2.50 -5.47 11.63
C SER A 413 2.77 -4.26 12.53
N ALA A 414 1.84 -3.86 13.41
CA ALA A 414 2.04 -2.81 14.42
C ALA A 414 2.61 -3.31 15.75
N LEU A 415 2.56 -4.61 16.03
CA LEU A 415 3.25 -5.18 17.19
C LEU A 415 4.76 -5.20 17.01
N LEU A 416 5.22 -5.25 15.76
CA LEU A 416 6.60 -5.04 15.35
C LEU A 416 7.11 -3.59 15.50
N ARG A 417 6.36 -2.71 16.20
CA ARG A 417 6.75 -1.32 16.48
C ARG A 417 7.91 -1.24 17.47
N GLY A 418 9.11 -1.27 16.91
CA GLY A 418 10.38 -0.92 17.55
C GLY A 418 11.54 -0.87 16.56
N ARG A 419 11.28 -1.11 15.26
CA ARG A 419 12.27 -1.13 14.19
C ARG A 419 11.87 -0.11 13.13
N ASN A 420 12.82 0.73 12.72
CA ASN A 420 12.68 1.48 11.48
C ASN A 420 12.66 0.43 10.35
N LYS A 421 11.67 0.48 9.46
CA LYS A 421 11.77 -0.01 8.08
C LYS A 421 13.11 0.56 7.56
N PRO A 422 14.09 -0.28 7.24
CA PRO A 422 15.26 0.18 6.52
C PRO A 422 14.84 0.65 5.13
N ASP A 423 15.79 1.16 4.34
CA ASP A 423 15.64 1.38 2.90
C ASP A 423 14.84 0.26 2.20
N PRO A 424 14.14 0.55 1.07
CA PRO A 424 13.02 -0.26 0.55
C PRO A 424 13.11 -1.74 0.88
N VAL A 425 12.08 -2.21 1.59
CA VAL A 425 12.03 -3.34 2.55
C VAL A 425 12.55 -4.66 2.02
N THR A 426 12.64 -4.75 0.71
CA THR A 426 13.07 -5.90 -0.02
C THR A 426 14.59 -6.09 -0.03
N GLU A 427 15.37 -5.48 0.84
CA GLU A 427 16.82 -5.72 0.93
C GLU A 427 17.26 -6.25 2.29
N ASP A 428 16.36 -6.26 3.29
CA ASP A 428 16.67 -6.72 4.65
C ASP A 428 16.28 -8.20 4.85
N LYS A 429 17.25 -9.00 5.28
CA LYS A 429 17.09 -10.41 5.65
C LYS A 429 16.00 -10.63 6.73
N HIS A 430 15.73 -9.62 7.56
CA HIS A 430 14.74 -9.72 8.62
C HIS A 430 13.29 -9.67 8.12
N PHE A 431 13.00 -8.99 7.00
CA PHE A 431 11.64 -8.96 6.45
C PHE A 431 11.21 -10.36 5.97
N GLY A 432 12.12 -11.09 5.33
CA GLY A 432 11.91 -12.50 4.98
C GLY A 432 11.65 -13.38 6.21
N TYR A 433 12.33 -13.11 7.34
CA TYR A 433 12.14 -13.84 8.61
C TYR A 433 10.74 -13.66 9.19
N THR A 434 10.30 -12.40 9.30
CA THR A 434 9.02 -12.02 9.94
C THR A 434 7.84 -12.53 9.13
N GLU A 435 7.78 -12.27 7.83
CA GLU A 435 6.64 -12.69 7.01
C GLU A 435 6.57 -14.22 6.84
N PHE A 436 7.72 -14.90 6.80
CA PHE A 436 7.79 -16.36 6.81
C PHE A 436 7.23 -16.95 8.11
N THR A 437 7.73 -16.47 9.26
CA THR A 437 7.32 -16.94 10.59
C THR A 437 5.83 -16.71 10.79
N LYS A 438 5.35 -15.53 10.39
CA LYS A 438 3.94 -15.13 10.47
C LYS A 438 2.99 -16.08 9.76
N ARG A 439 3.25 -16.35 8.48
CA ARG A 439 2.40 -17.28 7.72
C ARG A 439 2.56 -18.71 8.16
N ALA A 440 3.73 -19.07 8.69
CA ALA A 440 3.92 -20.40 9.20
C ALA A 440 2.94 -20.69 10.35
N PHE A 441 2.94 -19.86 11.38
CA PHE A 441 2.06 -20.05 12.53
C PHE A 441 0.57 -19.88 12.18
N GLN A 442 0.23 -18.94 11.29
CA GLN A 442 -1.16 -18.73 10.89
C GLN A 442 -1.72 -19.89 10.06
N ASN A 443 -0.95 -20.42 9.11
CA ASN A 443 -1.36 -21.59 8.33
C ASN A 443 -1.46 -22.85 9.21
N LEU A 444 -0.58 -22.98 10.20
CA LEU A 444 -0.61 -24.06 11.18
C LEU A 444 -1.92 -24.04 11.99
N GLY A 445 -2.30 -22.88 12.53
CA GLY A 445 -3.54 -22.68 13.25
C GLY A 445 -4.79 -22.95 12.40
N ASP A 446 -4.81 -22.43 11.16
CA ASP A 446 -5.92 -22.64 10.22
C ASP A 446 -6.05 -24.10 9.77
N TYR A 447 -4.93 -24.80 9.53
CA TYR A 447 -4.93 -26.22 9.20
C TYR A 447 -5.49 -27.05 10.35
N ALA A 448 -4.97 -26.83 11.56
CA ALA A 448 -5.39 -27.60 12.72
C ALA A 448 -6.87 -27.37 13.05
N TRP A 449 -7.34 -26.12 12.98
CA TRP A 449 -8.76 -25.78 13.14
C TRP A 449 -9.66 -26.50 12.12
N LYS A 450 -9.29 -26.49 10.82
CA LYS A 450 -10.07 -27.18 9.78
C LYS A 450 -10.13 -28.69 10.01
N GLN A 451 -9.01 -29.31 10.38
CA GLN A 451 -8.94 -30.74 10.65
C GLN A 451 -9.77 -31.14 11.89
N MET A 452 -9.74 -30.30 12.94
CA MET A 452 -10.59 -30.51 14.12
C MET A 452 -12.08 -30.49 13.78
N GLN A 453 -12.50 -29.50 12.99
CA GLN A 453 -13.89 -29.36 12.56
C GLN A 453 -14.33 -30.56 11.71
N ALA A 454 -13.48 -31.01 10.79
CA ALA A 454 -13.75 -32.18 9.95
C ALA A 454 -13.89 -33.47 10.78
N ALA A 455 -13.07 -33.64 11.83
CA ALA A 455 -13.05 -34.84 12.65
C ALA A 455 -14.07 -34.86 13.81
N LYS A 456 -14.86 -33.79 14.01
CA LYS A 456 -15.85 -33.66 15.11
C LYS A 456 -15.28 -34.01 16.49
N LEU A 457 -14.01 -33.62 16.73
CA LEU A 457 -13.24 -34.05 17.91
C LEU A 457 -13.83 -33.58 19.24
N ASN A 458 -14.65 -32.53 19.21
CA ASN A 458 -15.42 -32.05 20.34
C ASN A 458 -16.42 -33.10 20.88
N THR A 459 -16.73 -34.13 20.10
CA THR A 459 -17.66 -35.22 20.48
C THR A 459 -17.02 -36.61 20.43
N ALA A 460 -15.76 -36.71 20.04
CA ALA A 460 -15.05 -37.98 19.92
C ALA A 460 -14.67 -38.55 21.30
N ASP A 461 -14.38 -39.85 21.37
CA ASP A 461 -13.77 -40.45 22.56
C ASP A 461 -12.25 -40.16 22.65
N ASP A 462 -11.63 -40.46 23.79
CA ASP A 462 -10.20 -40.21 24.02
C ASP A 462 -9.29 -40.97 23.05
N GLN A 463 -9.67 -42.17 22.65
CA GLN A 463 -8.87 -42.98 21.73
C GLN A 463 -8.84 -42.35 20.34
N THR A 464 -10.00 -41.89 19.87
CA THR A 464 -10.16 -41.19 18.59
C THR A 464 -9.43 -39.85 18.59
N ARG A 465 -9.50 -39.10 19.71
CA ARG A 465 -8.73 -37.85 19.87
C ARG A 465 -7.22 -38.09 19.80
N ARG A 466 -6.71 -39.13 20.47
CA ARG A 466 -5.27 -39.48 20.43
C ARG A 466 -4.83 -39.91 19.03
N ALA A 467 -5.58 -40.81 18.38
CA ALA A 467 -5.28 -41.27 17.03
C ALA A 467 -5.27 -40.11 16.01
N TRP A 468 -6.21 -39.18 16.15
CA TRP A 468 -6.21 -37.96 15.34
C TRP A 468 -5.02 -37.06 15.65
N ALA A 469 -4.68 -36.86 16.93
CA ALA A 469 -3.55 -36.02 17.33
C ALA A 469 -2.21 -36.53 16.76
N ASP A 470 -2.02 -37.85 16.75
CA ASP A 470 -0.84 -38.48 16.15
C ASP A 470 -0.78 -38.27 14.63
N ALA A 471 -1.91 -38.45 13.93
CA ALA A 471 -2.00 -38.22 12.49
C ALA A 471 -1.78 -36.73 12.13
N ALA A 472 -2.44 -35.83 12.85
CA ALA A 472 -2.29 -34.39 12.68
C ALA A 472 -0.86 -33.94 12.97
N ARG A 473 -0.18 -34.56 13.95
CA ARG A 473 1.23 -34.29 14.25
C ARG A 473 2.12 -34.65 13.07
N GLN A 474 1.91 -35.80 12.46
CA GLN A 474 2.70 -36.23 11.30
C GLN A 474 2.46 -35.30 10.09
N ASP A 475 1.21 -34.95 9.81
CA ASP A 475 0.86 -34.01 8.73
C ASP A 475 1.48 -32.63 8.95
N LEU A 476 1.37 -32.12 10.18
CA LEU A 476 1.96 -30.83 10.55
C LEU A 476 3.48 -30.87 10.50
N GLN A 477 4.11 -31.97 10.90
CA GLN A 477 5.55 -32.14 10.76
C GLN A 477 5.99 -32.18 9.29
N ASN A 478 5.23 -32.86 8.41
CA ASN A 478 5.50 -32.88 6.98
C ASN A 478 5.40 -31.46 6.39
N TRP A 479 4.36 -30.72 6.79
CA TRP A 479 4.18 -29.34 6.37
C TRP A 479 5.29 -28.41 6.91
N VAL A 480 5.73 -28.57 8.16
CA VAL A 480 6.88 -27.85 8.74
C VAL A 480 8.16 -28.21 7.99
N ASN A 481 8.37 -29.48 7.63
CA ASN A 481 9.54 -29.91 6.87
C ASN A 481 9.57 -29.26 5.48
N ASP A 482 8.42 -29.21 4.79
CA ASP A 482 8.29 -28.52 3.52
C ASP A 482 8.55 -27.02 3.68
N LEU A 483 7.97 -26.40 4.72
CA LEU A 483 8.21 -25.01 5.08
C LEU A 483 9.70 -24.73 5.31
N MET A 484 10.40 -25.58 6.05
CA MET A 484 11.85 -25.45 6.30
C MET A 484 12.70 -25.57 5.03
N ARG A 485 12.21 -26.27 3.99
CA ARG A 485 12.87 -26.27 2.66
C ARG A 485 12.73 -24.93 1.94
N TYR A 486 11.69 -24.16 2.23
CA TYR A 486 11.53 -22.79 1.73
C TYR A 486 12.27 -21.76 2.60
N ALA A 487 12.66 -22.13 3.83
CA ALA A 487 13.43 -21.31 4.75
C ALA A 487 14.95 -21.23 4.44
N VAL A 488 15.42 -21.83 3.33
CA VAL A 488 16.86 -21.99 2.98
C VAL A 488 17.63 -20.66 2.81
N GLY A 489 16.98 -19.51 2.95
CA GLY A 489 17.61 -18.18 3.03
C GLY A 489 17.66 -17.55 4.43
N ILE A 490 17.18 -18.24 5.47
CA ILE A 490 17.10 -17.73 6.85
C ILE A 490 18.25 -18.35 7.66
N PRO A 491 19.40 -17.68 7.82
CA PRO A 491 20.61 -18.28 8.41
C PRO A 491 20.45 -18.70 9.87
N ASP A 492 19.40 -18.21 10.55
CA ASP A 492 19.25 -18.36 11.99
C ASP A 492 18.27 -19.47 12.40
N ILE A 493 17.43 -20.05 11.54
CA ILE A 493 16.55 -21.18 11.89
C ILE A 493 17.12 -22.46 11.29
N THR A 494 17.62 -23.35 12.14
CA THR A 494 18.26 -24.61 11.72
C THR A 494 17.32 -25.80 11.82
N GLY A 495 16.15 -25.65 12.45
CA GLY A 495 15.14 -26.70 12.55
C GLY A 495 13.83 -26.22 13.17
N MET A 496 12.74 -26.89 12.84
CA MET A 496 11.46 -26.73 13.50
C MET A 496 10.77 -28.09 13.60
N THR A 497 10.26 -28.43 14.77
CA THR A 497 9.66 -29.74 15.06
C THR A 497 8.39 -29.58 15.87
N ILE A 498 7.33 -30.29 15.50
CA ILE A 498 6.10 -30.37 16.30
C ILE A 498 6.39 -31.33 17.47
N THR A 499 6.44 -30.80 18.70
CA THR A 499 6.75 -31.56 19.92
C THR A 499 5.56 -32.30 20.48
N GLY A 500 4.34 -31.85 20.19
CA GLY A 500 3.12 -32.55 20.56
C GLY A 500 1.87 -31.86 20.04
N ILE A 501 0.79 -32.64 19.96
CA ILE A 501 -0.57 -32.13 19.80
C ILE A 501 -1.40 -32.73 20.92
N ASN A 502 -2.08 -31.90 21.69
CA ASN A 502 -3.01 -32.34 22.72
C ASN A 502 -4.41 -31.80 22.40
N VAL A 503 -5.42 -32.65 22.54
CA VAL A 503 -6.83 -32.30 22.34
C VAL A 503 -7.55 -32.58 23.63
N ASP A 504 -7.83 -31.54 24.41
CA ASP A 504 -8.52 -31.65 25.69
C ASP A 504 -10.00 -31.22 25.51
N PRO A 505 -10.98 -31.93 26.11
CA PRO A 505 -12.37 -31.50 26.15
C PRO A 505 -12.60 -30.04 26.65
N GLY A 506 -11.68 -29.46 27.42
CA GLY A 506 -11.72 -28.06 27.91
C GLY A 506 -10.76 -27.08 27.23
N VAL A 507 -9.74 -27.57 26.52
CA VAL A 507 -8.76 -26.81 25.72
C VAL A 507 -8.71 -27.45 24.35
N PHE A 508 -9.43 -26.85 23.40
CA PHE A 508 -9.78 -27.47 22.13
C PHE A 508 -8.55 -27.99 21.35
N LEU A 509 -7.38 -27.34 21.44
CA LEU A 509 -6.14 -27.86 20.86
C LEU A 509 -4.91 -27.21 21.50
N SER A 510 -3.88 -27.97 21.84
CA SER A 510 -2.54 -27.46 22.14
C SER A 510 -1.53 -28.01 21.14
N ILE A 511 -0.73 -27.15 20.51
CA ILE A 511 0.36 -27.54 19.61
C ILE A 511 1.68 -27.09 20.24
N GLY A 512 2.53 -28.05 20.58
CA GLY A 512 3.92 -27.81 20.96
C GLY A 512 4.82 -27.75 19.73
N ILE A 513 5.71 -26.76 19.68
CA ILE A 513 6.62 -26.48 18.57
C ILE A 513 7.99 -26.17 19.16
N HIS A 514 8.98 -26.97 18.78
CA HIS A 514 10.38 -26.69 19.05
C HIS A 514 10.99 -25.98 17.86
N VAL A 515 11.63 -24.85 18.08
CA VAL A 515 12.33 -24.08 17.04
C VAL A 515 13.80 -24.04 17.40
N GLN A 516 14.63 -24.65 16.55
CA GLN A 516 16.08 -24.62 16.67
C GLN A 516 16.61 -23.43 15.89
N LEU A 517 17.38 -22.59 16.57
CA LEU A 517 18.12 -21.48 16.01
C LEU A 517 19.63 -21.75 15.95
N ALA A 518 20.36 -20.97 15.18
CA ALA A 518 21.83 -21.04 15.10
C ALA A 518 22.52 -20.78 16.45
N ASN A 519 21.87 -20.05 17.36
CA ASN A 519 22.39 -19.64 18.66
C ASN A 519 21.54 -20.08 19.86
N GLY A 520 20.67 -21.08 19.70
CA GLY A 520 19.86 -21.64 20.79
C GLY A 520 18.60 -22.33 20.29
N SER A 521 17.69 -22.69 21.19
CA SER A 521 16.38 -23.22 20.83
C SER A 521 15.28 -22.68 21.74
N PHE A 522 14.03 -22.83 21.32
CA PHE A 522 12.89 -22.58 22.19
C PHE A 522 11.74 -23.51 21.88
N ASP A 523 10.98 -23.83 22.91
CA ASP A 523 9.71 -24.51 22.82
C ASP A 523 8.59 -23.47 22.96
N ALA A 524 7.69 -23.44 21.99
CA ALA A 524 6.44 -22.71 22.05
C ALA A 524 5.29 -23.72 22.14
N SER A 525 4.37 -23.52 23.08
CA SER A 525 3.10 -24.25 23.11
C SER A 525 1.96 -23.28 22.81
N ILE A 526 1.10 -23.63 21.86
CA ILE A 526 -0.02 -22.82 21.41
C ILE A 526 -1.30 -23.54 21.82
N ALA A 527 -2.04 -23.00 22.78
CA ALA A 527 -3.33 -23.55 23.18
C ALA A 527 -4.47 -22.70 22.60
N VAL A 528 -5.41 -23.32 21.89
CA VAL A 528 -6.62 -22.69 21.34
C VAL A 528 -7.85 -23.23 22.09
N LYS A 529 -8.67 -22.33 22.62
CA LYS A 529 -9.87 -22.59 23.41
C LYS A 529 -11.11 -22.01 22.74
N GLY A 530 -11.68 -22.76 21.78
CA GLY A 530 -12.97 -22.47 21.16
C GLY A 530 -12.90 -21.35 20.11
N GLY A 531 -13.43 -21.60 18.91
CA GLY A 531 -13.39 -20.63 17.81
C GLY A 531 -12.10 -20.70 16.97
N LYS A 532 -12.11 -20.00 15.83
CA LYS A 532 -10.95 -19.90 14.94
C LYS A 532 -9.82 -19.17 15.69
N PRO A 533 -8.57 -19.66 15.68
CA PRO A 533 -7.44 -18.95 16.27
C PRO A 533 -7.35 -17.53 15.70
N ASP A 534 -7.25 -16.54 16.59
CA ASP A 534 -7.18 -15.12 16.22
C ASP A 534 -5.75 -14.75 15.78
N VAL A 535 -5.61 -13.65 15.02
CA VAL A 535 -4.36 -13.15 14.42
C VAL A 535 -3.27 -12.86 15.48
N ALA A 536 -3.67 -12.67 16.74
CA ALA A 536 -2.82 -12.32 17.89
C ALA A 536 -1.79 -13.40 18.29
N LEU A 537 -1.91 -14.64 17.80
CA LEU A 537 -0.94 -15.70 18.07
C LEU A 537 0.46 -15.38 17.52
N THR A 538 0.50 -14.78 16.34
CA THR A 538 1.76 -14.44 15.68
C THR A 538 2.47 -13.28 16.38
N GLU A 539 1.68 -12.36 16.93
CA GLU A 539 2.13 -11.16 17.66
C GLU A 539 2.96 -11.56 18.87
N PHE A 540 2.47 -12.55 19.60
CA PHE A 540 3.11 -13.07 20.79
C PHE A 540 4.46 -13.76 20.51
N VAL A 541 4.51 -14.60 19.48
CA VAL A 541 5.72 -15.38 19.16
C VAL A 541 6.88 -14.45 18.78
N GLU A 542 6.61 -13.38 18.04
CA GLU A 542 7.64 -12.42 17.63
C GLU A 542 8.18 -11.57 18.79
N ASP A 543 7.31 -11.16 19.72
CA ASP A 543 7.70 -10.44 20.93
C ASP A 543 8.62 -11.30 21.81
N LYS A 544 8.28 -12.58 22.00
CA LYS A 544 9.11 -13.51 22.78
C LYS A 544 10.42 -13.87 22.11
N VAL A 545 10.43 -14.09 20.79
CA VAL A 545 11.68 -14.28 20.04
C VAL A 545 12.57 -13.03 20.14
N THR A 546 11.99 -11.82 20.07
CA THR A 546 12.74 -10.57 20.22
C THR A 546 13.26 -10.38 21.64
N GLU A 547 12.46 -10.71 22.66
CA GLU A 547 12.85 -10.70 24.07
C GLU A 547 14.03 -11.66 24.30
N MET A 548 13.91 -12.90 23.82
CA MET A 548 14.95 -13.92 23.93
C MET A 548 16.26 -13.52 23.23
N ARG A 549 16.20 -12.88 22.06
CA ARG A 549 17.41 -12.38 21.37
C ARG A 549 18.13 -11.29 22.17
N LYS A 550 17.41 -10.56 23.02
CA LYS A 550 17.97 -9.53 23.92
C LYS A 550 18.48 -10.13 25.23
N GLN A 551 18.08 -11.35 25.59
CA GLN A 551 18.53 -12.00 26.80
C GLN A 551 19.97 -12.49 26.63
N ASP A 552 20.80 -12.16 27.63
CA ASP A 552 22.17 -12.63 27.72
C ASP A 552 22.19 -14.18 27.78
N PRO A 553 22.86 -14.87 26.84
CA PRO A 553 22.87 -16.32 26.79
C PRO A 553 23.49 -16.97 28.03
N THR A 554 24.23 -16.20 28.84
CA THR A 554 24.89 -16.67 30.07
C THR A 554 24.02 -16.58 31.33
N LYS A 555 22.85 -15.94 31.27
CA LYS A 555 21.95 -15.82 32.42
C LYS A 555 20.98 -17.01 32.51
N PRO A 556 20.72 -17.55 33.71
CA PRO A 556 19.75 -18.62 33.91
C PRO A 556 18.36 -18.18 33.44
N THR A 557 17.67 -19.08 32.76
CA THR A 557 16.34 -18.87 32.19
C THR A 557 15.30 -18.65 33.30
N GLU A 558 14.48 -17.60 33.14
CA GLU A 558 13.28 -17.46 33.97
C GLU A 558 12.34 -18.66 33.72
N PRO A 559 11.58 -19.11 34.74
CA PRO A 559 10.60 -20.17 34.56
C PRO A 559 9.56 -19.77 33.50
N PRO A 560 9.03 -20.73 32.72
CA PRO A 560 8.06 -20.44 31.68
C PRO A 560 6.81 -19.78 32.28
N LYS A 561 6.45 -18.63 31.73
CA LYS A 561 5.21 -17.93 32.06
C LYS A 561 4.20 -18.23 30.96
N GLU A 562 3.07 -18.84 31.33
CA GLU A 562 1.91 -18.92 30.46
C GLU A 562 1.32 -17.51 30.34
N GLU A 563 1.19 -17.02 29.11
CA GLU A 563 0.62 -15.71 28.83
C GLU A 563 -0.64 -15.90 27.97
N GLN A 564 -1.76 -15.35 28.46
CA GLN A 564 -3.03 -15.39 27.75
C GLN A 564 -3.03 -14.29 26.69
N ILE A 565 -3.14 -14.69 25.42
CA ILE A 565 -3.12 -13.78 24.26
C ILE A 565 -4.51 -13.20 24.01
N CYS A 566 -5.52 -14.06 24.06
CA CYS A 566 -6.92 -13.67 23.96
C CYS A 566 -7.80 -14.65 24.76
N ASP A 567 -9.12 -14.43 24.77
CA ASP A 567 -10.09 -15.29 25.46
C ASP A 567 -9.97 -16.77 25.02
N THR A 568 -9.49 -16.99 23.81
CA THR A 568 -9.44 -18.29 23.15
C THR A 568 -8.03 -18.77 22.86
N THR A 569 -6.96 -18.09 23.30
CA THR A 569 -5.58 -18.54 23.00
C THR A 569 -4.60 -18.16 24.10
N SER A 570 -3.80 -19.13 24.57
CA SER A 570 -2.63 -18.89 25.43
C SER A 570 -1.37 -19.47 24.78
N VAL A 571 -0.23 -18.86 25.08
CA VAL A 571 1.08 -19.36 24.64
C VAL A 571 2.06 -19.40 25.79
N THR A 572 2.83 -20.48 25.81
CA THR A 572 3.98 -20.64 26.72
C THR A 572 5.23 -20.77 25.87
N VAL A 573 6.19 -19.86 26.07
CA VAL A 573 7.52 -19.95 25.45
C VAL A 573 8.55 -20.29 26.52
N THR A 574 9.29 -21.36 26.28
CA THR A 574 10.39 -21.80 27.14
C THR A 574 11.66 -21.81 26.30
N LYS A 575 12.69 -21.08 26.72
CA LYS A 575 14.00 -21.21 26.08
C LYS A 575 14.57 -22.59 26.44
N SER A 576 14.91 -23.36 25.42
CA SER A 576 15.54 -24.67 25.55
C SER A 576 17.04 -24.50 25.29
N GLY A 577 17.86 -25.21 26.07
CA GLY A 577 19.32 -24.99 26.20
C GLY A 577 20.09 -24.89 24.90
#